data_AF-A0A960GJD4-F1
#
_entry.id   AF-A0A960GJD4-F1
#
_cell.length_a   1.000
_cell.length_b   1.000
_cell.length_c   1.000
_cell.angle_alpha   90.00
_cell.angle_beta   90.00
_cell.angle_gamma   90.00
#
_symmetry.space_group_name_H-M   'P 1'
#
loop_
_entity.id
_entity.type
_entity.pdbx_description
1 polymer ?
#
loop_
_entity_poly.entity_id
_entity_poly.type
_entity_poly.pdbx_seq_one_letter_code
_entity_poly.pdbx_strand_id
1 'polypeptide(L)'
;FAFWGWDTCLTVNEESKGSDKTPGRAALLTVLSILLTYLIVSTAAVLYAGTGTEGVGLGNEKIAHNVFGALAEPVLGDPWHVLLFLGVLASSIASLITTFLPASRTMLGMATYKALPPRFGAIHPRYLTPSYATVVAGVFAGGFYAVMMFLSENALTDTIYSLGIMICFYYGLTAFGCIWFFRRELFINLNSVVFKLVFPLLGGIGLFGVLIVTLRDSASPEYGSGASIFGVGLVLILGMGLIVAGLVLMLIWRAAQPAFFRGETLRHDTPVLILD
;
A
#
# COMPACT_ATOMS: atom_id res chain seq x y z
N PHE A 1 -0.05 -4.12 6.70
CA PHE A 1 1.25 -3.69 6.13
C PHE A 1 1.98 -4.84 5.43
N ALA A 2 2.27 -5.95 6.12
CA ALA A 2 3.01 -7.10 5.58
C ALA A 2 2.53 -7.65 4.21
N PHE A 3 1.22 -7.63 3.95
CA PHE A 3 0.61 -8.11 2.70
C PHE A 3 0.37 -7.02 1.65
N TRP A 4 0.85 -5.80 1.88
CA TRP A 4 0.64 -4.67 0.97
C TRP A 4 1.73 -4.61 -0.11
N GLY A 5 1.38 -4.11 -1.30
CA GLY A 5 2.33 -3.85 -2.40
C GLY A 5 2.17 -4.74 -3.62
N TRP A 6 1.33 -5.78 -3.58
CA TRP A 6 1.04 -6.65 -4.73
C TRP A 6 0.37 -5.92 -5.90
N ASP A 7 -0.36 -4.85 -5.62
CA ASP A 7 -1.05 -3.99 -6.58
C ASP A 7 -0.08 -3.10 -7.38
N THR A 8 1.16 -2.93 -6.92
CA THR A 8 2.22 -2.23 -7.65
C THR A 8 2.41 -2.81 -9.06
N CYS A 9 2.33 -4.14 -9.20
CA CYS A 9 2.44 -4.82 -10.48
C CYS A 9 1.37 -4.40 -11.49
N LEU A 10 0.21 -3.93 -11.03
CA LEU A 10 -0.88 -3.47 -11.88
C LEU A 10 -0.66 -2.03 -12.39
N THR A 11 0.12 -1.23 -11.67
CA THR A 11 0.38 0.18 -12.05
C THR A 11 1.30 0.33 -13.26
N VAL A 12 2.08 -0.70 -13.56
CA VAL A 12 3.03 -0.75 -14.69
C VAL A 12 2.45 -1.49 -15.90
N ASN A 13 1.12 -1.62 -15.97
CA ASN A 13 0.46 -2.42 -16.99
C ASN A 13 0.78 -1.92 -18.42
N GLU A 14 0.72 -0.61 -18.64
CA GLU A 14 0.98 0.01 -19.96
C GLU A 14 2.42 -0.20 -20.44
N GLU A 15 3.36 -0.44 -19.52
CA GLU A 15 4.79 -0.66 -19.82
C GLU A 15 5.15 -2.16 -19.89
N SER A 16 4.19 -3.05 -19.63
CA SER A 16 4.43 -4.50 -19.50
C SER A 16 4.14 -5.24 -20.81
N LYS A 17 5.06 -6.10 -21.24
CA LYS A 17 4.82 -7.02 -22.37
C LYS A 17 3.68 -8.00 -22.01
N GLY A 18 2.65 -8.05 -22.86
CA GLY A 18 1.45 -8.88 -22.61
C GLY A 18 0.54 -8.28 -21.54
N SER A 19 0.26 -6.97 -21.64
CA SER A 19 -0.58 -6.19 -20.72
C SER A 19 -2.00 -6.78 -20.49
N ASP A 20 -2.49 -7.65 -21.38
CA ASP A 20 -3.77 -8.33 -21.25
C ASP A 20 -3.81 -9.34 -20.08
N LYS A 21 -2.68 -10.00 -19.78
CA LYS A 21 -2.63 -11.13 -18.82
C LYS A 21 -1.48 -11.04 -17.84
N THR A 22 -0.34 -10.47 -18.23
CA THR A 22 0.89 -10.45 -17.44
C THR A 22 0.71 -9.78 -16.07
N PRO A 23 0.14 -8.57 -15.95
CA PRO A 23 0.02 -7.90 -14.65
C PRO A 23 -0.91 -8.64 -13.69
N GLY A 24 -2.04 -9.17 -14.18
CA GLY A 24 -2.97 -9.95 -13.37
C GLY A 24 -2.34 -11.24 -12.83
N ARG A 25 -1.58 -11.95 -13.68
CA ARG A 25 -0.82 -13.14 -13.25
C ARG A 25 0.31 -12.78 -12.29
N ALA A 26 1.03 -11.70 -12.54
CA ALA A 26 2.09 -11.20 -11.67
C ALA A 26 1.53 -10.89 -10.28
N ALA A 27 0.41 -10.16 -10.18
CA ALA A 27 -0.27 -9.87 -8.92
C ALA A 27 -0.63 -11.15 -8.15
N LEU A 28 -1.23 -12.15 -8.81
CA LEU A 28 -1.57 -13.43 -8.17
C LEU A 28 -0.33 -14.19 -7.69
N LEU A 29 0.72 -14.26 -8.51
CA LEU A 29 1.99 -14.89 -8.13
C LEU A 29 2.63 -14.17 -6.95
N THR A 30 2.63 -12.84 -6.94
CA THR A 30 3.15 -12.04 -5.83
C THR A 30 2.40 -12.33 -4.53
N VAL A 31 1.07 -12.35 -4.54
CA VAL A 31 0.27 -12.68 -3.35
C VAL A 31 0.59 -14.09 -2.85
N LEU A 32 0.65 -15.08 -3.75
CA LEU A 32 0.98 -16.46 -3.38
C LEU A 32 2.40 -16.59 -2.83
N SER A 33 3.38 -15.95 -3.47
CA SER A 33 4.77 -15.94 -3.00
C SER A 33 4.90 -15.29 -1.63
N ILE A 34 4.25 -14.13 -1.40
CA ILE A 34 4.23 -13.48 -0.09
C ILE A 34 3.64 -14.43 0.96
N LEU A 35 2.45 -14.98 0.73
CA LEU A 35 1.80 -15.89 1.68
C LEU A 35 2.68 -17.10 2.00
N LEU A 36 3.26 -17.73 0.99
CA LEU A 36 4.11 -18.91 1.15
C LEU A 36 5.40 -18.56 1.93
N THR A 37 6.09 -17.48 1.55
CA THR A 37 7.31 -17.06 2.24
C THR A 37 7.02 -16.68 3.68
N TYR A 38 5.95 -15.94 3.96
CA TYR A 38 5.55 -15.61 5.33
C TYR A 38 5.23 -16.86 6.15
N LEU A 39 4.48 -17.82 5.59
CA LEU A 39 4.14 -19.06 6.27
C LEU A 39 5.40 -19.88 6.59
N ILE A 40 6.30 -20.04 5.62
CA ILE A 40 7.55 -20.78 5.79
C ILE A 40 8.42 -20.11 6.84
N VAL A 41 8.69 -18.80 6.71
CA VAL A 41 9.58 -18.08 7.63
C VAL A 41 9.00 -18.02 9.03
N SER A 42 7.69 -17.76 9.18
CA SER A 42 7.05 -17.72 10.50
C SER A 42 7.08 -19.09 11.18
N THR A 43 6.76 -20.16 10.45
CA THR A 43 6.78 -21.52 10.98
C THR A 43 8.21 -21.94 11.35
N ALA A 44 9.19 -21.67 10.50
CA ALA A 44 10.59 -21.95 10.77
C ALA A 44 11.12 -21.18 11.99
N ALA A 45 10.77 -19.89 12.11
CA ALA A 45 11.16 -19.07 13.24
C ALA A 45 10.55 -19.60 14.56
N VAL A 46 9.27 -19.98 14.56
CA VAL A 46 8.61 -20.56 15.74
C VAL A 46 9.22 -21.91 16.11
N LEU A 47 9.55 -22.77 15.14
CA LEU A 47 10.17 -24.07 15.39
C LEU A 47 11.60 -23.95 15.94
N TYR A 48 12.35 -22.95 15.48
CA TYR A 48 13.75 -22.75 15.89
C TYR A 48 13.86 -22.00 17.22
N ALA A 49 13.26 -20.80 17.30
CA ALA A 49 13.40 -19.91 18.45
C ALA A 49 12.36 -20.16 19.54
N GLY A 50 11.25 -20.82 19.22
CA GLY A 50 10.12 -20.99 20.13
C GLY A 50 9.39 -19.68 20.42
N THR A 51 8.34 -19.78 21.25
CA THR A 51 7.51 -18.64 21.68
C THR A 51 7.88 -18.14 23.08
N GLY A 52 9.05 -18.53 23.60
CA GLY A 52 9.53 -18.09 24.90
C GLY A 52 9.80 -16.59 24.96
N THR A 53 9.86 -16.04 26.17
CA THR A 53 10.12 -14.63 26.44
C THR A 53 11.59 -14.33 26.75
N GLU A 54 12.44 -15.35 26.77
CA GLU A 54 13.86 -15.25 27.08
C GLU A 54 14.74 -15.60 25.88
N GLY A 55 15.97 -15.07 25.85
CA GLY A 55 16.96 -15.35 24.81
C GLY A 55 16.46 -14.99 23.41
N VAL A 56 16.54 -15.94 22.49
CA VAL A 56 16.09 -15.81 21.09
C VAL A 56 14.59 -16.05 20.91
N GLY A 57 13.85 -16.31 21.99
CA GLY A 57 12.42 -16.58 21.93
C GLY A 57 11.63 -15.42 21.33
N LEU A 58 10.68 -15.73 20.43
CA LEU A 58 9.94 -14.73 19.67
C LEU A 58 9.02 -13.84 20.53
N GLY A 59 8.76 -14.22 21.79
CA GLY A 59 8.03 -13.42 22.76
C GLY A 59 8.90 -12.46 23.56
N ASN A 60 10.21 -12.42 23.33
CA ASN A 60 11.12 -11.53 24.05
C ASN A 60 11.00 -10.08 23.53
N GLU A 61 10.45 -9.19 24.36
CA GLU A 61 10.22 -7.77 24.03
C GLU A 61 11.51 -7.04 23.61
N LYS A 62 12.68 -7.44 24.11
CA LYS A 62 13.96 -6.81 23.77
C LYS A 62 14.36 -7.01 22.30
N ILE A 63 13.93 -8.12 21.70
CA ILE A 63 14.22 -8.44 20.29
C ILE A 63 13.01 -8.25 19.38
N ALA A 64 11.83 -7.92 19.93
CA ALA A 64 10.59 -7.81 19.17
C ALA A 64 10.68 -6.81 18.01
N HIS A 65 11.48 -5.75 18.16
CA HIS A 65 11.72 -4.76 17.10
C HIS A 65 12.65 -5.24 15.99
N ASN A 66 13.51 -6.23 16.25
CA ASN A 66 14.45 -6.77 15.26
C ASN A 66 14.77 -8.25 15.51
N VAL A 67 13.76 -9.09 15.31
CA VAL A 67 13.84 -10.54 15.51
C VAL A 67 14.91 -11.15 14.60
N PHE A 68 15.01 -10.71 13.34
CA PHE A 68 15.99 -11.24 12.40
C PHE A 68 17.42 -10.94 12.81
N GLY A 69 17.70 -9.78 13.40
CA GLY A 69 19.02 -9.46 13.94
C GLY A 69 19.43 -10.41 15.07
N ALA A 70 18.50 -10.72 15.98
CA ALA A 70 18.76 -11.66 17.08
C ALA A 70 18.93 -13.11 16.61
N LEU A 71 18.30 -13.49 15.48
CA LEU A 71 18.41 -14.82 14.89
C LEU A 71 19.57 -14.96 13.89
N ALA A 72 20.18 -13.87 13.45
CA ALA A 72 21.21 -13.91 12.41
C ALA A 72 22.42 -14.75 12.82
N GLU A 73 22.98 -14.49 14.00
CA GLU A 73 24.16 -15.20 14.51
C GLU A 73 23.82 -16.64 14.94
N PRO A 74 22.73 -16.93 15.69
CA PRO A 74 22.39 -18.30 16.05
C PRO A 74 22.06 -19.22 14.85
N VAL A 75 21.47 -18.67 13.78
CA VAL A 75 21.02 -19.48 12.63
C VAL A 75 22.12 -19.66 11.59
N LEU A 76 22.84 -18.58 11.22
CA LEU A 76 23.83 -18.61 10.14
C LEU A 76 25.27 -18.75 10.66
N GLY A 77 25.52 -18.40 11.93
CA GLY A 77 26.86 -18.37 12.52
C GLY A 77 27.75 -17.26 11.98
N ASP A 78 28.92 -17.12 12.57
CA ASP A 78 29.98 -16.24 12.07
C ASP A 78 30.76 -16.91 10.94
N PRO A 79 31.02 -16.24 9.80
CA PRO A 79 30.71 -14.84 9.46
C PRO A 79 29.42 -14.67 8.63
N TRP A 80 28.65 -15.73 8.41
CA TRP A 80 27.54 -15.75 7.46
C TRP A 80 26.32 -14.94 7.91
N HIS A 81 26.20 -14.61 9.20
CA HIS A 81 25.16 -13.73 9.74
C HIS A 81 25.06 -12.38 8.98
N VAL A 82 26.18 -11.87 8.45
CA VAL A 82 26.24 -10.63 7.66
C VAL A 82 25.37 -10.70 6.41
N LEU A 83 25.20 -11.90 5.82
CA LEU A 83 24.34 -12.08 4.65
C LEU A 83 22.88 -11.75 4.95
N LEU A 84 22.41 -12.02 6.16
CA LEU A 84 21.04 -11.67 6.56
C LEU A 84 20.86 -10.15 6.60
N PHE A 85 21.83 -9.43 7.17
CA PHE A 85 21.79 -7.96 7.21
C PHE A 85 21.86 -7.35 5.80
N LEU A 86 22.71 -7.90 4.92
CA LEU A 86 22.76 -7.50 3.51
C LEU A 86 21.43 -7.77 2.79
N GLY A 87 20.80 -8.91 3.07
CA GLY A 87 19.48 -9.25 2.54
C GLY A 87 18.39 -8.28 2.99
N VAL A 88 18.37 -7.91 4.28
CA VAL A 88 17.43 -6.92 4.83
C VAL A 88 17.66 -5.54 4.21
N LEU A 89 18.91 -5.12 4.03
CA LEU A 89 19.24 -3.87 3.34
C LEU A 89 18.77 -3.87 1.88
N ALA A 90 19.09 -4.93 1.14
CA ALA A 90 18.65 -5.07 -0.26
C ALA A 90 17.13 -5.08 -0.38
N SER A 91 16.43 -5.78 0.53
CA SER A 91 14.97 -5.81 0.60
C SER A 91 14.38 -4.43 0.91
N SER A 92 14.98 -3.69 1.83
CA SER A 92 14.57 -2.32 2.18
C SER A 92 14.71 -1.37 0.98
N ILE A 93 15.83 -1.45 0.25
CA ILE A 93 16.05 -0.66 -0.97
C ILE A 93 15.02 -1.03 -2.04
N ALA A 94 14.78 -2.32 -2.27
CA ALA A 94 13.78 -2.79 -3.22
C ALA A 94 12.38 -2.26 -2.86
N SER A 95 12.01 -2.31 -1.57
CA SER A 95 10.72 -1.81 -1.08
C SER A 95 10.55 -0.29 -1.30
N LEU A 96 11.61 0.49 -1.08
CA LEU A 96 11.61 1.93 -1.37
C LEU A 96 11.34 2.18 -2.86
N ILE A 97 12.04 1.47 -3.75
CA ILE A 97 11.85 1.60 -5.20
C ILE A 97 10.41 1.25 -5.59
N THR A 98 9.87 0.14 -5.06
CA THR A 98 8.48 -0.28 -5.35
C THR A 98 7.43 0.69 -4.81
N THR A 99 7.76 1.57 -3.87
CA THR A 99 6.83 2.59 -3.37
C THR A 99 6.80 3.85 -4.26
N PHE A 100 7.96 4.23 -4.82
CA PHE A 100 8.05 5.39 -5.72
C PHE A 100 7.42 5.14 -7.10
N LEU A 101 7.52 3.91 -7.61
CA LEU A 101 7.05 3.55 -8.97
C LEU A 101 5.52 3.71 -9.16
N PRO A 102 4.64 3.22 -8.25
CA PRO A 102 3.20 3.44 -8.31
C PRO A 102 2.83 4.92 -8.23
N ALA A 103 3.40 5.65 -7.27
CA ALA A 103 3.02 7.04 -7.00
C ALA A 103 3.21 7.90 -8.27
N SER A 104 4.35 7.75 -8.94
CA SER A 104 4.67 8.50 -10.14
C SER A 104 3.75 8.14 -11.33
N ARG A 105 3.41 6.85 -11.48
CA ARG A 105 2.51 6.35 -12.55
C ARG A 105 1.04 6.69 -12.31
N THR A 106 0.57 6.62 -11.08
CA THR A 106 -0.79 7.06 -10.74
C THR A 106 -0.95 8.54 -11.01
N MET A 107 0.02 9.37 -10.62
CA MET A 107 -0.01 10.81 -10.93
C MET A 107 0.06 11.10 -12.44
N LEU A 108 0.87 10.35 -13.19
CA LEU A 108 0.94 10.44 -14.64
C LEU A 108 -0.42 10.09 -15.27
N GLY A 109 -1.01 8.95 -14.92
CA GLY A 109 -2.32 8.53 -15.44
C GLY A 109 -3.42 9.55 -15.11
N MET A 110 -3.44 10.05 -13.88
CA MET A 110 -4.36 11.13 -13.48
C MET A 110 -4.14 12.41 -14.30
N ALA A 111 -2.90 12.79 -14.62
CA ALA A 111 -2.60 13.95 -15.45
C ALA A 111 -3.03 13.76 -16.91
N THR A 112 -2.82 12.57 -17.48
CA THR A 112 -3.25 12.21 -18.85
C THR A 112 -4.76 12.39 -19.02
N TYR A 113 -5.56 11.96 -18.03
CA TYR A 113 -7.01 12.13 -18.04
C TYR A 113 -7.49 13.49 -17.50
N LYS A 114 -6.58 14.46 -17.30
CA LYS A 114 -6.85 15.83 -16.80
C LYS A 114 -7.48 15.87 -15.40
N ALA A 115 -7.22 14.86 -14.58
CA ALA A 115 -7.53 14.85 -13.15
C ALA A 115 -6.44 15.53 -12.31
N LEU A 116 -5.26 15.82 -12.87
CA LEU A 116 -4.16 16.59 -12.27
C LEU A 116 -3.64 17.66 -13.25
N PRO A 117 -2.91 18.69 -12.78
CA PRO A 117 -2.31 19.68 -13.65
C PRO A 117 -1.43 19.05 -14.73
N PRO A 118 -1.35 19.62 -15.95
CA PRO A 118 -0.56 19.07 -17.05
C PRO A 118 0.93 18.85 -16.71
N ARG A 119 1.46 19.60 -15.73
CA ARG A 119 2.85 19.47 -15.26
C ARG A 119 3.16 18.08 -14.66
N PHE A 120 2.17 17.39 -14.09
CA PHE A 120 2.35 16.03 -13.57
C PHE A 120 2.41 14.98 -14.69
N GLY A 121 1.95 15.32 -15.89
CA GLY A 121 2.05 14.48 -17.09
C GLY A 121 3.33 14.69 -17.90
N ALA A 122 4.22 15.60 -17.48
CA ALA A 122 5.46 15.89 -18.19
C ALA A 122 6.48 14.76 -18.01
N ILE A 123 6.80 14.05 -19.09
CA ILE A 123 7.80 12.99 -19.12
C ILE A 123 9.18 13.59 -19.44
N HIS A 124 10.21 13.21 -18.68
CA HIS A 124 11.56 13.71 -18.90
C HIS A 124 12.17 13.16 -20.21
N PRO A 125 12.70 14.00 -21.12
CA PRO A 125 13.12 13.58 -22.47
C PRO A 125 14.28 12.56 -22.49
N ARG A 126 15.12 12.54 -21.44
CA ARG A 126 16.27 11.62 -21.34
C ARG A 126 16.00 10.36 -20.51
N TYR A 127 15.12 10.44 -19.51
CA TYR A 127 14.93 9.38 -18.53
C TYR A 127 13.58 8.68 -18.68
N LEU A 128 12.69 9.22 -19.52
CA LEU A 128 11.35 8.68 -19.80
C LEU A 128 10.52 8.43 -18.54
N THR A 129 10.76 9.21 -17.49
CA THR A 129 10.03 9.16 -16.22
C THR A 129 9.36 10.51 -15.93
N PRO A 130 8.22 10.52 -15.22
CA PRO A 130 7.54 11.76 -14.83
C PRO A 130 8.30 12.45 -13.68
N SER A 131 9.38 13.15 -14.02
CA SER A 131 10.34 13.71 -13.06
C SER A 131 9.70 14.68 -12.07
N TYR A 132 8.77 15.53 -12.54
CA TYR A 132 8.05 16.47 -11.68
C TYR A 132 7.21 15.75 -10.63
N ALA A 133 6.48 14.70 -11.04
CA ALA A 133 5.68 13.89 -10.12
C ALA A 133 6.56 13.22 -9.06
N THR A 134 7.72 12.66 -9.47
CA THR A 134 8.67 12.04 -8.55
C THR A 134 9.23 13.04 -7.52
N VAL A 135 9.60 14.25 -7.94
CA VAL A 135 10.12 15.28 -7.03
C VAL A 135 9.04 15.72 -6.05
N VAL A 136 7.82 15.98 -6.52
CA VAL A 136 6.70 16.37 -5.64
C VAL A 136 6.38 15.28 -4.62
N ALA A 137 6.34 14.01 -5.04
CA ALA A 137 6.15 12.88 -4.12
C ALA A 137 7.29 12.79 -3.09
N GLY A 138 8.54 12.98 -3.51
CA GLY A 138 9.69 12.97 -2.61
C GLY A 138 9.66 14.11 -1.58
N VAL A 139 9.34 15.33 -2.01
CA VAL A 139 9.19 16.49 -1.11
C VAL A 139 8.05 16.29 -0.13
N PHE A 140 6.90 15.77 -0.60
CA PHE A 140 5.77 15.47 0.27
C PHE A 140 6.10 14.37 1.29
N ALA A 141 6.74 13.28 0.86
CA ALA A 141 7.18 12.20 1.74
C ALA A 141 8.21 12.69 2.78
N GLY A 142 9.18 13.51 2.36
CA GLY A 142 10.17 14.10 3.26
C GLY A 142 9.53 15.06 4.27
N GLY A 143 8.60 15.90 3.83
CA GLY A 143 7.83 16.79 4.72
C GLY A 143 6.97 16.01 5.72
N PHE A 144 6.27 14.98 5.26
CA PHE A 144 5.48 14.09 6.11
C PHE A 144 6.36 13.40 7.17
N TYR A 145 7.52 12.86 6.76
CA TYR A 145 8.47 12.24 7.67
C TYR A 145 9.02 13.22 8.71
N ALA A 146 9.40 14.43 8.29
CA ALA A 146 9.87 15.48 9.20
C ALA A 146 8.81 15.83 10.25
N VAL A 147 7.55 15.98 9.84
CA VAL A 147 6.42 16.24 10.75
C VAL A 147 6.20 15.07 11.73
N MET A 148 6.28 13.83 11.24
CA MET A 148 6.15 12.64 12.09
C MET A 148 7.25 12.53 13.14
N MET A 149 8.47 12.92 12.82
CA MET A 149 9.59 12.90 13.75
C MET A 149 9.39 13.82 14.96
N PHE A 150 8.57 14.87 14.84
CA PHE A 150 8.23 15.76 15.95
C PHE A 150 6.98 15.31 16.73
N LEU A 151 6.06 14.57 16.09
CA LEU A 151 4.76 14.23 16.66
C LEU A 151 4.71 12.85 17.34
N SER A 152 5.61 11.92 16.98
CA SER A 152 5.52 10.53 17.43
C SER A 152 6.83 10.07 18.08
N GLU A 153 6.71 9.41 19.24
CA GLU A 153 7.83 8.74 19.92
C GLU A 153 8.29 7.50 19.13
N ASN A 154 7.39 6.84 18.39
CA ASN A 154 7.67 5.71 17.51
C ASN A 154 7.00 5.93 16.13
N ALA A 155 7.53 6.88 15.37
CA ALA A 155 6.98 7.30 14.08
C ALA A 155 6.75 6.14 13.10
N LEU A 156 7.62 5.12 13.14
CA LEU A 156 7.50 3.94 12.29
C LEU A 156 6.24 3.14 12.61
N THR A 157 5.99 2.83 13.88
CA THR A 157 4.81 2.06 14.32
C THR A 157 3.52 2.78 14.00
N ASP A 158 3.44 4.08 14.31
CA ASP A 158 2.23 4.87 14.05
C ASP A 158 1.93 5.00 12.56
N THR A 159 2.98 5.19 11.74
CA THR A 159 2.83 5.26 10.29
C THR A 159 2.38 3.91 9.71
N ILE A 160 2.91 2.79 10.21
CA ILE A 160 2.51 1.44 9.77
C ILE A 160 1.03 1.19 10.08
N TYR A 161 0.57 1.52 11.29
CA TYR A 161 -0.82 1.32 11.66
C TYR A 161 -1.77 2.29 10.93
N SER A 162 -1.38 3.55 10.78
CA SER A 162 -2.13 4.54 9.99
C SER A 162 -2.24 4.13 8.52
N LEU A 163 -1.17 3.58 7.93
CA LEU A 163 -1.19 3.05 6.56
C LEU A 163 -2.18 1.87 6.45
N GLY A 164 -2.30 1.06 7.51
CA GLY A 164 -3.29 -0.02 7.58
C GLY A 164 -4.73 0.46 7.39
N ILE A 165 -5.10 1.57 8.04
CA ILE A 165 -6.40 2.24 7.87
C ILE A 165 -6.58 2.65 6.40
N MET A 166 -5.56 3.30 5.83
CA MET A 166 -5.60 3.77 4.45
C MET A 166 -5.78 2.60 3.47
N ILE A 167 -5.04 1.50 3.66
CA ILE A 167 -5.10 0.28 2.84
C ILE A 167 -6.49 -0.35 2.89
N CYS A 168 -7.04 -0.54 4.09
CA CYS A 168 -8.37 -1.12 4.23
C CYS A 168 -9.44 -0.24 3.55
N PHE A 169 -9.29 1.09 3.67
CA PHE A 169 -10.19 2.03 3.02
C PHE A 169 -10.13 1.95 1.49
N TYR A 170 -8.95 2.10 0.86
CA TYR A 170 -8.90 2.16 -0.60
C TYR A 170 -9.08 0.80 -1.28
N TYR A 171 -8.56 -0.30 -0.72
CA TYR A 171 -8.84 -1.64 -1.26
C TYR A 171 -10.30 -2.02 -1.07
N GLY A 172 -10.89 -1.70 0.10
CA GLY A 172 -12.30 -1.93 0.35
C GLY A 172 -13.18 -1.15 -0.64
N LEU A 173 -12.88 0.14 -0.83
CA LEU A 173 -13.60 0.99 -1.78
C LEU A 173 -13.46 0.49 -3.22
N THR A 174 -12.27 0.00 -3.60
CA THR A 174 -12.01 -0.59 -4.91
C THR A 174 -12.84 -1.87 -5.13
N ALA A 175 -13.00 -2.70 -4.10
CA ALA A 175 -13.82 -3.90 -4.17
C ALA A 175 -15.30 -3.58 -4.43
N PHE A 176 -15.86 -2.60 -3.71
CA PHE A 176 -17.23 -2.11 -3.99
C PHE A 176 -17.34 -1.41 -5.34
N GLY A 177 -16.30 -0.68 -5.74
CA GLY A 177 -16.20 -0.06 -7.05
C GLY A 177 -16.26 -1.08 -8.19
N CYS A 178 -15.61 -2.23 -8.04
CA CYS A 178 -15.68 -3.34 -8.99
C CYS A 178 -17.11 -3.87 -9.17
N ILE A 179 -17.83 -4.12 -8.07
CA ILE A 179 -19.23 -4.57 -8.10
C ILE A 179 -20.11 -3.53 -8.79
N TRP A 180 -19.92 -2.25 -8.45
CA TRP A 180 -20.69 -1.16 -9.04
C TRP A 180 -20.41 -1.01 -10.54
N PHE A 181 -19.15 -1.13 -10.95
CA PHE A 181 -18.73 -1.03 -12.36
C PHE A 181 -19.36 -2.16 -13.19
N PHE A 182 -19.24 -3.41 -12.73
CA PHE A 182 -19.77 -4.57 -13.44
C PHE A 182 -21.24 -4.89 -13.12
N ARG A 183 -22.00 -3.96 -12.53
CA ARG A 183 -23.38 -4.21 -12.04
C ARG A 183 -24.35 -4.77 -13.08
N ARG A 184 -24.13 -4.47 -14.36
CA ARG A 184 -24.96 -4.96 -15.48
C ARG A 184 -24.60 -6.38 -15.93
N GLU A 185 -23.43 -6.88 -15.54
CA GLU A 185 -22.88 -8.17 -15.97
C GLU A 185 -22.80 -9.21 -14.86
N LEU A 186 -23.18 -8.85 -13.63
CA LEU A 186 -23.00 -9.69 -12.43
C LEU A 186 -23.64 -11.07 -12.58
N PHE A 187 -24.83 -11.14 -13.19
CA PHE A 187 -25.65 -12.35 -13.26
C PHE A 187 -25.69 -12.99 -14.66
N ILE A 188 -24.77 -12.64 -15.55
CA ILE A 188 -24.74 -13.23 -16.90
C ILE A 188 -24.32 -14.70 -16.83
N ASN A 189 -23.23 -15.01 -16.13
CA ASN A 189 -22.64 -16.34 -16.04
C ASN A 189 -22.14 -16.62 -14.62
N LEU A 190 -21.98 -17.90 -14.24
CA LEU A 190 -21.41 -18.31 -12.94
C LEU A 190 -20.02 -17.68 -12.68
N ASN A 191 -19.18 -17.57 -13.71
CA ASN A 191 -17.88 -16.91 -13.60
C ASN A 191 -18.03 -15.43 -13.22
N SER A 192 -18.97 -14.70 -13.85
CA SER A 192 -19.27 -13.31 -13.48
C SER A 192 -19.74 -13.20 -12.04
N VAL A 193 -20.61 -14.10 -11.58
CA VAL A 193 -21.10 -14.09 -10.20
C VAL A 193 -19.93 -14.28 -9.22
N VAL A 194 -19.07 -15.27 -9.46
CA VAL A 194 -17.96 -15.57 -8.54
C VAL A 194 -16.92 -14.45 -8.52
N PHE A 195 -16.43 -14.03 -9.69
CA PHE A 195 -15.30 -13.10 -9.78
C PHE A 195 -15.70 -11.62 -9.70
N LYS A 196 -16.91 -11.24 -10.11
CA LYS A 196 -17.37 -9.83 -10.10
C LYS A 196 -18.27 -9.49 -8.92
N LEU A 197 -18.93 -10.49 -8.30
CA LEU A 197 -19.79 -10.27 -7.14
C LEU A 197 -19.20 -10.89 -5.87
N VAL A 198 -19.03 -12.22 -5.80
CA VAL A 198 -18.71 -12.91 -4.54
C VAL A 198 -17.34 -12.53 -4.00
N PHE A 199 -16.26 -12.67 -4.79
CA PHE A 199 -14.91 -12.34 -4.30
C PHE A 199 -14.73 -10.87 -3.94
N PRO A 200 -15.16 -9.89 -4.76
CA PRO A 200 -15.08 -8.48 -4.37
C PRO A 200 -15.97 -8.16 -3.16
N LEU A 201 -17.15 -8.77 -3.03
CA LEU A 201 -18.05 -8.51 -1.90
C LEU A 201 -17.46 -9.02 -0.59
N LEU A 202 -16.96 -10.26 -0.58
CA LEU A 202 -16.32 -10.85 0.60
C LEU A 202 -15.06 -10.08 1.00
N GLY A 203 -14.22 -9.72 0.02
CA GLY A 203 -13.02 -8.91 0.26
C GLY A 203 -13.35 -7.51 0.76
N GLY A 204 -14.33 -6.84 0.14
CA GLY A 204 -14.78 -5.50 0.52
C GLY A 204 -15.38 -5.45 1.92
N ILE A 205 -16.28 -6.39 2.25
CA ILE A 205 -16.86 -6.53 3.60
C ILE A 205 -15.77 -6.85 4.62
N GLY A 206 -14.86 -7.78 4.31
CA GLY A 206 -13.76 -8.13 5.21
C GLY A 206 -12.85 -6.95 5.52
N LEU A 207 -12.42 -6.22 4.49
CA LEU A 207 -11.56 -5.03 4.65
C LEU A 207 -12.27 -3.88 5.38
N PHE A 208 -13.56 -3.64 5.09
CA PHE A 208 -14.33 -2.65 5.85
C PHE A 208 -14.59 -3.08 7.29
N GLY A 209 -14.79 -4.37 7.55
CA GLY A 209 -14.87 -4.91 8.90
C GLY A 209 -13.60 -4.65 9.69
N VAL A 210 -12.44 -4.97 9.11
CA VAL A 210 -11.13 -4.68 9.69
C VAL A 210 -10.92 -3.17 9.86
N LEU A 211 -11.36 -2.36 8.90
CA LEU A 211 -11.30 -0.90 9.00
C LEU A 211 -12.08 -0.40 10.22
N ILE A 212 -13.31 -0.86 10.44
CA ILE A 212 -14.14 -0.46 11.58
C ILE A 212 -13.47 -0.84 12.90
N VAL A 213 -12.96 -2.07 13.01
CA VAL A 213 -12.23 -2.54 14.19
C VAL A 213 -10.98 -1.68 14.42
N THR A 214 -10.18 -1.45 13.38
CA THR A 214 -8.96 -0.63 13.45
C THR A 214 -9.27 0.80 13.86
N LEU A 215 -10.35 1.41 13.34
CA LEU A 215 -10.77 2.77 13.73
C LEU A 215 -11.20 2.83 15.20
N ARG A 216 -11.85 1.78 15.71
CA ARG A 216 -12.23 1.69 17.13
C ARG A 216 -11.00 1.54 18.01
N ASP A 217 -10.08 0.64 17.66
CA ASP A 217 -8.90 0.35 18.47
C ASP A 217 -7.92 1.52 18.46
N SER A 218 -7.72 2.14 17.29
CA SER A 218 -6.85 3.32 17.13
C SER A 218 -7.37 4.60 17.78
N ALA A 219 -8.63 4.63 18.23
CA ALA A 219 -9.15 5.74 19.02
C ALA A 219 -8.48 5.80 20.42
N SER A 220 -8.06 4.63 20.94
CA SER A 220 -7.35 4.57 22.22
C SER A 220 -5.92 5.09 22.08
N PRO A 221 -5.43 5.94 23.01
CA PRO A 221 -4.04 6.42 23.00
C PRO A 221 -2.99 5.30 23.08
N GLU A 222 -3.32 4.18 23.70
CA GLU A 222 -2.43 3.01 23.83
C GLU A 222 -2.17 2.30 22.50
N TYR A 223 -2.96 2.57 21.46
CA TYR A 223 -2.80 1.97 20.15
C TYR A 223 -1.71 2.68 19.34
N GLY A 224 -0.56 2.03 19.17
CA GLY A 224 0.59 2.57 18.46
C GLY A 224 1.72 2.94 19.41
N SER A 225 2.24 4.16 19.28
CA SER A 225 3.34 4.69 20.09
C SER A 225 2.93 5.16 21.49
N GLY A 226 1.63 5.24 21.80
CA GLY A 226 1.15 5.92 23.01
C GLY A 226 0.84 7.41 22.80
N ALA A 227 1.25 7.98 21.65
CA ALA A 227 1.01 9.39 21.35
C ALA A 227 -0.48 9.67 21.10
N SER A 228 -0.97 10.77 21.67
CA SER A 228 -2.34 11.24 21.44
C SER A 228 -2.37 12.75 21.20
N ILE A 229 -3.35 13.19 20.42
CA ILE A 229 -3.64 14.60 20.21
C ILE A 229 -5.11 14.79 20.64
N PHE A 230 -5.36 15.70 21.58
CA PHE A 230 -6.69 15.93 22.18
C PHE A 230 -7.34 14.68 22.80
N GLY A 231 -6.55 13.75 23.32
CA GLY A 231 -7.05 12.52 23.95
C GLY A 231 -7.47 11.42 22.98
N VAL A 232 -7.25 11.61 21.68
CA VAL A 232 -7.48 10.60 20.63
C VAL A 232 -6.12 10.09 20.14
N GLY A 233 -6.01 8.78 19.93
CA GLY A 233 -4.78 8.14 19.44
C GLY A 233 -4.27 8.76 18.14
N LEU A 234 -2.95 8.98 18.07
CA LEU A 234 -2.29 9.61 16.93
C LEU A 234 -2.54 8.82 15.62
N VAL A 235 -2.56 7.49 15.71
CA VAL A 235 -2.84 6.59 14.58
C VAL A 235 -4.17 6.90 13.90
N LEU A 236 -5.24 7.11 14.68
CA LEU A 236 -6.56 7.43 14.14
C LEU A 236 -6.56 8.80 13.45
N ILE A 237 -5.94 9.79 14.09
CA ILE A 237 -5.87 11.15 13.57
C ILE A 237 -5.09 11.19 12.26
N LEU A 238 -3.99 10.45 12.16
CA LEU A 238 -3.22 10.34 10.92
C LEU A 238 -4.00 9.61 9.83
N GLY A 239 -4.59 8.45 10.15
CA GLY A 239 -5.33 7.65 9.18
C GLY A 239 -6.55 8.40 8.64
N MET A 240 -7.39 8.92 9.53
CA MET A 240 -8.56 9.71 9.15
C MET A 240 -8.19 11.06 8.55
N GLY A 241 -7.17 11.73 9.09
CA GLY A 241 -6.68 13.01 8.59
C GLY A 241 -6.23 12.93 7.13
N LEU A 242 -5.51 11.87 6.77
CA LEU A 242 -5.11 11.62 5.37
C LEU A 242 -6.30 11.33 4.47
N ILE A 243 -7.27 10.53 4.91
CA ILE A 243 -8.50 10.26 4.14
C ILE A 243 -9.30 11.55 3.92
N VAL A 244 -9.52 12.33 4.98
CA VAL A 244 -10.25 13.61 4.91
C VAL A 244 -9.51 14.62 4.05
N ALA A 245 -8.18 14.74 4.21
CA ALA A 245 -7.36 15.61 3.36
C ALA A 245 -7.47 15.20 1.88
N GLY A 246 -7.45 13.90 1.58
CA GLY A 246 -7.68 13.36 0.24
C GLY A 246 -9.05 13.72 -0.32
N LEU A 247 -10.11 13.60 0.49
CA LEU A 247 -11.48 13.98 0.09
C LEU A 247 -11.63 15.48 -0.14
N VAL A 248 -11.05 16.32 0.72
CA VAL A 248 -11.05 17.77 0.56
C VAL A 248 -10.30 18.15 -0.72
N LEU A 249 -9.13 17.56 -0.95
CA LEU A 249 -8.36 17.78 -2.17
C LEU A 249 -9.15 17.35 -3.41
N MET A 250 -9.85 16.20 -3.35
CA MET A 250 -10.75 15.74 -4.42
C MET A 250 -11.87 16.75 -4.69
N LEU A 251 -12.51 17.32 -3.66
CA LEU A 251 -13.58 18.31 -3.82
C LEU A 251 -13.08 19.64 -4.40
N ILE A 252 -11.93 20.14 -3.92
CA ILE A 252 -11.27 21.33 -4.47
C ILE A 252 -10.96 21.09 -5.95
N TRP A 253 -10.41 19.92 -6.29
CA TRP A 253 -10.04 19.60 -7.66
C TRP A 253 -11.26 19.39 -8.57
N ARG A 254 -12.37 18.88 -8.02
CA ARG A 254 -13.65 18.80 -8.71
C ARG A 254 -14.18 20.17 -9.11
N ALA A 255 -13.95 21.20 -8.30
CA ALA A 255 -14.31 22.57 -8.64
C ALA A 255 -13.36 23.17 -9.70
N ALA A 256 -12.05 22.90 -9.60
CA ALA A 256 -11.04 23.46 -10.50
C ALA A 256 -10.98 22.79 -11.88
N GLN A 257 -11.18 21.47 -11.97
CA GLN A 257 -11.09 20.66 -13.18
C GLN A 257 -12.34 19.76 -13.32
N PRO A 258 -13.53 20.34 -13.56
CA PRO A 258 -14.78 19.59 -13.52
C PRO A 258 -14.92 18.56 -14.67
N ALA A 259 -14.18 18.71 -15.76
CA ALA A 259 -14.27 17.87 -16.96
C ALA A 259 -14.02 16.37 -16.66
N PHE A 260 -13.04 16.05 -15.80
CA PHE A 260 -12.80 14.67 -15.38
C PHE A 260 -13.96 14.11 -14.56
N PHE A 261 -14.44 14.87 -13.58
CA PHE A 261 -15.50 14.43 -12.67
C PHE A 261 -16.89 14.37 -13.32
N ARG A 262 -17.09 15.06 -14.44
CA ARG A 262 -18.30 14.95 -15.28
C ARG A 262 -18.24 13.77 -16.26
N GLY A 263 -17.11 13.04 -16.31
CA GLY A 263 -16.90 11.93 -17.23
C GLY A 263 -16.68 12.39 -18.67
N GLU A 264 -16.23 13.63 -18.88
CA GLU A 264 -16.00 14.16 -20.24
C GLU A 264 -14.66 13.69 -20.81
N THR A 265 -13.66 13.43 -19.95
CA THR A 265 -12.29 13.05 -20.33
C THR A 265 -11.98 11.56 -20.19
N LEU A 266 -12.67 10.84 -19.30
CA LEU A 266 -12.61 9.38 -19.16
C LEU A 266 -14.03 8.82 -19.27
N ARG A 267 -14.36 8.29 -20.45
CA ARG A 267 -15.65 7.65 -20.74
C ARG A 267 -15.48 6.13 -20.80
N HIS A 268 -16.58 5.40 -20.65
CA HIS A 268 -16.58 3.93 -20.68
C HIS A 268 -16.06 3.34 -22.02
N ASP A 269 -16.07 4.14 -23.08
CA ASP A 269 -15.59 3.83 -24.43
C ASP A 269 -14.20 4.42 -24.74
N THR A 270 -13.53 5.06 -23.78
CA THR A 270 -12.20 5.63 -24.01
C THR A 270 -11.19 4.49 -24.20
N PRO A 271 -10.56 4.36 -25.37
CA PRO A 271 -9.55 3.34 -25.59
C PRO A 271 -8.39 3.58 -24.63
N VAL A 272 -7.81 2.51 -24.09
CA VAL A 272 -6.56 2.59 -23.32
C VAL A 272 -5.53 3.23 -24.26
N LEU A 273 -5.07 4.44 -23.92
CA LEU A 273 -4.04 5.15 -24.66
C LEU A 273 -2.72 4.38 -24.48
N ILE A 274 -2.50 3.38 -25.33
CA ILE A 274 -1.19 2.75 -25.49
C ILE A 274 -0.32 3.82 -26.16
N LEU A 275 0.55 4.46 -25.39
CA LEU A 275 1.61 5.29 -25.92
C LEU A 275 2.63 4.35 -26.58
N ASP A 276 2.55 4.24 -27.92
CA ASP A 276 3.61 3.65 -28.76
C ASP A 276 4.91 4.48 -28.69
#